data_AF-A0A968XX23-F1
#
_entry.id   AF-A0A968XX23-F1
#
_cell.length_a   1.000
_cell.length_b   1.000
_cell.length_c   1.000
_cell.angle_alpha   90.00
_cell.angle_beta   90.00
_cell.angle_gamma   90.00
#
_symmetry.space_group_name_H-M   'P 1'
#
loop_
_entity.id
_entity.type
_entity.pdbx_description
1 polymer ?
#
loop_
_entity_poly.entity_id
_entity_poly.type
_entity_poly.pdbx_seq_one_letter_code
_entity_poly.pdbx_strand_id
1 'polypeptide(L)' 'MTNLTIDRLTLKLPGLSQQEGQHLARLITTRLASIEMTSGSIRDAPSLQINIQSQPNTNMDWLANQIVSEILRQLTQTLA' A
#
# COMPACT_ATOMS: atom_id res chain seq x y z
N MET A 1 -8.91 -1.24 18.78
CA MET A 1 -8.82 -0.91 17.35
C MET A 1 -7.37 -0.58 17.05
N THR A 2 -6.69 -1.42 16.29
CA THR A 2 -5.32 -1.18 15.83
C THR A 2 -5.35 -0.12 14.74
N ASN A 3 -4.62 0.98 14.94
CA ASN A 3 -4.56 2.07 13.98
C ASN A 3 -3.29 1.96 13.14
N LEU A 4 -3.41 1.87 11.82
CA LEU A 4 -2.26 1.87 10.92
C LEU A 4 -1.73 3.30 10.80
N THR A 5 -0.51 3.54 11.28
CA THR A 5 0.19 4.82 11.09
C THR A 5 1.24 4.63 10.01
N ILE A 6 1.23 5.47 8.97
CA ILE A 6 2.20 5.46 7.87
C ILE A 6 3.02 6.74 7.96
N ASP A 7 4.20 6.66 8.57
CA ASP A 7 5.08 7.82 8.69
C ASP A 7 5.67 8.24 7.33
N ARG A 8 6.02 7.26 6.50
CA ARG A 8 6.59 7.50 5.17
C ARG A 8 6.34 6.35 4.20
N LEU A 9 5.67 6.65 3.09
CA LEU A 9 5.55 5.78 1.93
C LEU A 9 6.38 6.38 0.78
N THR A 10 7.37 5.65 0.28
CA THR A 10 8.17 6.06 -0.89
C THR A 10 7.95 5.08 -2.02
N LEU A 11 7.36 5.54 -3.13
CA LEU A 11 7.15 4.76 -4.34
C LEU A 11 8.07 5.27 -5.45
N LYS A 12 8.82 4.37 -6.09
CA LYS A 12 9.63 4.69 -7.27
C LYS A 12 8.91 4.16 -8.51
N LEU A 13 8.18 5.04 -9.19
CA LEU A 13 7.31 4.68 -10.31
C LEU A 13 7.81 5.39 -11.58
N PRO A 14 8.68 4.75 -12.37
CA PRO A 14 9.13 5.33 -13.62
C PRO A 14 7.94 5.49 -14.59
N GLY A 15 7.83 6.65 -15.23
CA GLY A 15 6.78 6.93 -16.21
C GLY A 15 5.50 7.53 -15.63
N LEU A 16 5.42 7.81 -14.31
CA LEU A 16 4.36 8.64 -13.75
C LEU A 16 4.81 10.09 -13.62
N SER A 17 3.93 11.01 -13.98
CA SER A 17 4.04 12.42 -13.62
C SER A 17 3.86 12.61 -12.11
N GLN A 18 4.27 13.78 -11.61
CA GLN A 18 4.07 14.14 -10.21
C GLN A 18 2.58 14.12 -9.80
N GLN A 19 1.69 14.60 -10.67
CA GLN A 19 0.25 14.62 -10.41
C GLN A 19 -0.34 13.21 -10.29
N GLU A 20 0.06 12.30 -11.18
CA GLU A 20 -0.33 10.89 -11.13
C GLU A 20 0.21 10.20 -9.88
N GLY A 21 1.46 10.47 -9.51
CA GLY A 21 2.04 9.97 -8.27
C GLY A 21 1.27 10.44 -7.03
N GLN A 22 0.86 11.70 -6.98
CA GLN A 22 0.02 12.23 -5.89
C GLN A 22 -1.40 11.64 -5.88
N HIS A 23 -1.98 11.40 -7.06
CA HIS A 23 -3.29 10.78 -7.18
C HIS A 23 -3.26 9.34 -6.67
N LEU A 24 -2.25 8.56 -7.08
CA LEU A 24 -2.03 7.21 -6.60
C LEU A 24 -1.81 7.17 -5.08
N ALA A 25 -0.99 8.08 -4.53
CA ALA A 25 -0.76 8.18 -3.10
C ALA A 25 -2.07 8.39 -2.32
N ARG A 26 -2.94 9.29 -2.80
CA ARG A 26 -4.26 9.51 -2.22
C ARG A 26 -5.12 8.25 -2.26
N LEU A 27 -5.21 7.57 -3.40
CA LEU A 27 -5.97 6.32 -3.54
C LEU A 27 -5.52 5.26 -2.54
N ILE A 28 -4.20 5.09 -2.37
CA ILE A 28 -3.64 4.14 -1.40
C ILE A 28 -4.04 4.54 0.02
N THR A 29 -3.84 5.80 0.42
CA THR A 29 -4.17 6.25 1.78
C THR A 29 -5.65 6.14 2.10
N THR A 30 -6.54 6.49 1.15
CA THR A 30 -7.99 6.36 1.33
C THR A 30 -8.38 4.89 1.48
N ARG A 31 -7.84 4.00 0.65
CA ARG A 31 -8.14 2.56 0.73
C ARG A 31 -7.62 1.95 2.04
N LEU A 32 -6.42 2.31 2.48
CA LEU A 32 -5.86 1.85 3.77
C LEU A 32 -6.66 2.34 4.97
N ALA A 33 -7.13 3.59 4.94
CA ALA A 33 -7.98 4.14 6.00
C ALA A 33 -9.34 3.44 6.10
N SER A 34 -9.85 2.90 4.99
CA SER A 34 -11.11 2.15 4.95
C SER A 34 -11.00 0.70 5.41
N ILE A 35 -9.79 0.18 5.67
CA ILE A 35 -9.59 -1.22 6.05
C ILE A 35 -9.72 -1.34 7.57
N GLU A 36 -10.73 -2.10 8.01
CA GLU A 36 -10.85 -2.52 9.41
C GLU A 36 -9.83 -3.61 9.70
N MET A 37 -8.76 -3.22 10.38
CA MET A 37 -7.73 -4.15 10.85
C MET A 37 -8.18 -4.82 12.15
N THR A 38 -8.47 -6.12 12.09
CA THR A 38 -8.74 -6.91 13.29
C THR A 38 -7.46 -7.08 14.10
N SER A 39 -7.51 -6.69 15.37
CA SER A 39 -6.37 -6.52 16.29
C SER A 39 -5.54 -7.78 16.60
N GLY A 40 -5.81 -8.92 15.96
CA GLY A 40 -5.23 -10.22 16.27
C GLY A 40 -3.97 -10.61 15.49
N SER A 41 -3.65 -9.93 14.39
CA SER A 41 -2.63 -10.44 13.43
C SER A 41 -1.58 -9.43 12.97
N ILE A 42 -1.49 -8.24 13.59
CA ILE A 42 -0.57 -7.20 13.14
C ILE A 42 0.61 -7.13 14.11
N ARG A 43 1.78 -7.57 13.64
CA ARG A 43 3.05 -7.33 14.33
C ARG A 43 3.61 -5.99 13.86
N ASP A 44 4.35 -5.30 14.73
CA ASP A 44 5.14 -4.14 14.34
C ASP A 44 6.13 -4.55 13.25
N ALA A 45 5.89 -4.08 12.03
CA ALA A 45 6.78 -4.25 10.90
C ALA A 45 7.55 -2.94 10.71
N PRO A 46 8.84 -2.87 11.09
CA PRO A 46 9.62 -1.63 10.99
C PRO A 46 9.84 -1.19 9.53
N SER A 47 9.70 -2.12 8.58
CA SER A 47 9.75 -1.83 7.15
C SER A 47 8.98 -2.88 6.34
N LEU A 48 8.18 -2.43 5.37
CA LEU A 48 7.53 -3.27 4.36
C LEU A 48 8.21 -3.07 3.01
N GLN A 49 8.59 -4.16 2.33
CA GLN A 49 9.20 -4.09 1.01
C GLN A 49 8.22 -4.60 -0.04
N ILE A 50 7.54 -3.68 -0.72
CA ILE A 50 6.52 -3.99 -1.72
C ILE A 50 7.18 -4.03 -3.11
N ASN A 51 7.12 -5.18 -3.78
CA ASN A 51 7.58 -5.34 -5.16
C ASN A 51 6.38 -5.53 -6.07
N ILE A 52 6.01 -4.50 -6.83
CA ILE A 52 4.88 -4.56 -7.77
C ILE A 52 5.38 -4.23 -9.17
N GLN A 53 5.06 -5.09 -10.12
CA GLN A 53 5.33 -4.86 -11.54
C GLN A 53 4.06 -4.29 -12.18
N SER A 54 4.09 -3.01 -12.55
CA SER A 54 3.02 -2.40 -13.34
C SER A 54 3.29 -2.61 -14.83
N GLN A 55 2.26 -2.95 -15.59
CA GLN A 55 2.33 -3.00 -17.05
C GLN A 55 2.05 -1.60 -17.65
N PRO A 56 2.48 -1.31 -18.89
CA PRO A 56 2.07 -0.10 -19.60
C PRO A 56 0.53 0.00 -19.67
N ASN A 57 -0.02 1.21 -19.54
CA ASN A 57 -1.48 1.48 -19.53
C ASN A 57 -2.27 0.84 -18.37
N THR A 58 -1.60 0.45 -17.28
CA THR A 58 -2.27 -0.07 -16.10
C THR A 58 -3.15 1.01 -15.47
N ASN A 59 -4.40 0.66 -15.15
CA ASN A 59 -5.33 1.54 -14.46
C ASN A 59 -4.79 1.90 -13.04
N MET A 60 -4.82 3.18 -12.69
CA MET A 60 -4.33 3.68 -11.39
C MET A 60 -5.06 3.08 -10.20
N ASP A 61 -6.36 2.81 -10.32
CA ASP A 61 -7.14 2.13 -9.29
C ASP A 61 -6.70 0.68 -9.09
N TRP A 62 -6.34 0.00 -10.17
CA TRP A 62 -5.79 -1.36 -10.09
C TRP A 62 -4.44 -1.34 -9.37
N LEU A 63 -3.56 -0.39 -9.71
CA LEU A 63 -2.26 -0.27 -9.06
C LEU A 63 -2.40 0.04 -7.56
N ALA A 64 -3.31 0.95 -7.21
CA ALA A 64 -3.63 1.24 -5.81
C ALA A 64 -4.10 -0.02 -5.07
N ASN A 65 -4.99 -0.81 -5.68
CA ASN A 65 -5.47 -2.07 -5.12
C ASN A 65 -4.36 -3.10 -4.90
N GLN A 66 -3.43 -3.23 -5.85
CA GLN A 66 -2.30 -4.13 -5.72
C GLN A 66 -1.37 -3.70 -4.58
N ILE A 67 -1.05 -2.40 -4.49
CA ILE A 67 -0.23 -1.85 -3.40
C ILE A 67 -0.86 -2.14 -2.04
N VAL A 68 -2.16 -1.84 -1.90
CA VAL A 68 -2.89 -2.07 -0.65
C VAL A 68 -2.92 -3.56 -0.29
N SER A 69 -3.23 -4.43 -1.25
CA SER A 69 -3.27 -5.88 -1.03
C SER A 69 -1.90 -6.41 -0.58
N GLU A 70 -0.82 -5.93 -1.17
CA GLU A 70 0.53 -6.36 -0.82
C GLU A 70 0.97 -5.85 0.56
N ILE A 71 0.61 -4.61 0.92
CA ILE A 71 0.80 -4.08 2.30
C ILE A 71 0.10 -4.99 3.31
N LEU A 72 -1.18 -5.29 3.09
CA LEU A 72 -1.94 -6.14 3.99
C LEU A 72 -1.38 -7.55 4.06
N ARG A 73 -0.96 -8.10 2.91
CA ARG A 73 -0.33 -9.41 2.84
C ARG A 73 0.94 -9.44 3.70
N GLN A 74 1.81 -8.45 3.61
CA GLN A 74 3.04 -8.45 4.42
C GLN A 74 2.79 -8.23 5.91
N LEU A 75 1.83 -7.38 6.26
CA LEU A 75 1.40 -7.17 7.66
C LEU A 75 0.80 -8.44 8.28
N THR A 76 0.16 -9.29 7.47
CA THR A 76 -0.45 -10.56 7.92
C THR A 76 0.47 -11.77 7.81
N GLN A 77 1.44 -11.77 6.88
CA GLN A 77 2.34 -12.89 6.63
C GLN A 77 3.59 -12.93 7.53
N THR A 78 3.80 -11.98 8.43
CA THR A 78 4.87 -12.07 9.45
C THR A 78 4.62 -13.18 10.51
N LEU A 79 3.83 -14.20 10.16
CA LEU A 79 3.35 -15.33 10.95
C LEU A 79 3.92 -16.69 10.51
N ALA A 80 4.91 -16.74 9.60
CA ALA A 80 5.62 -17.98 9.26
C ALA A 80 7.07 -17.95 9.76
#